data_AF-G5N9B1-F1
#
_entry.id   AF-G5N9B1-F1
#
_cell.length_a   1.000
_cell.length_b   1.000
_cell.length_c   1.000
_cell.angle_alpha   90.00
_cell.angle_beta   90.00
_cell.angle_gamma   90.00
#
_symmetry.space_group_name_H-M   'P 1'
#
loop_
_entity.id
_entity.type
_entity.pdbx_description
1 polymer ?
#
loop_
_entity_poly.entity_id
_entity_poly.type
_entity_poly.pdbx_seq_one_letter_code
_entity_poly.pdbx_strand_id
1 'polypeptide(L)'
;MPHYRALLAQGRDPELALLDTLLLLMSLNGDTNVASRGGVDGLRWLQQQAAFLLHQGGIRTPDDLVYLHRFDQQCIERNLSPGGSADLLIVTWFLAQISQVNH
;
A
#
# COMPACT_ATOMS: atom_id res chain seq x y z
N MET A 1 -8.18 -1.41 -10.45
CA MET A 1 -8.03 -1.44 -8.97
C MET A 1 -9.31 -1.91 -8.27
N PRO A 2 -9.53 -3.23 -8.11
CA PRO A 2 -10.74 -3.75 -7.46
C PRO A 2 -10.84 -3.35 -5.98
N HIS A 3 -9.74 -3.45 -5.22
CA HIS A 3 -9.70 -3.13 -3.79
C HIS A 3 -10.05 -1.66 -3.50
N TYR A 4 -9.33 -0.73 -4.14
CA TYR A 4 -9.63 0.71 -4.08
C TYR A 4 -11.11 1.02 -4.39
N ARG A 5 -11.65 0.47 -5.48
CA ARG A 5 -13.05 0.69 -5.87
C ARG A 5 -14.04 0.12 -4.86
N ALA A 6 -13.73 -1.02 -4.26
CA ALA A 6 -14.56 -1.61 -3.20
C ALA A 6 -14.60 -0.71 -1.95
N LEU A 7 -13.46 -0.13 -1.56
CA LEU A 7 -13.39 0.82 -0.44
C LEU A 7 -14.17 2.11 -0.73
N LEU A 8 -14.06 2.66 -1.95
CA LEU A 8 -14.88 3.81 -2.35
C LEU A 8 -16.39 3.49 -2.32
N ALA A 9 -16.80 2.31 -2.78
CA ALA A 9 -18.20 1.89 -2.73
C ALA A 9 -18.74 1.73 -1.29
N GLN A 10 -17.84 1.54 -0.32
CA GLN A 10 -18.16 1.53 1.12
C GLN A 10 -18.15 2.94 1.74
N GLY A 11 -17.98 4.00 0.94
CA GLY A 11 -17.92 5.38 1.41
C GLY A 11 -16.60 5.76 2.08
N ARG A 12 -15.52 5.00 1.85
CA ARG A 12 -14.20 5.38 2.35
C ARG A 12 -13.71 6.65 1.65
N ASP A 13 -13.05 7.49 2.43
CA ASP A 13 -12.26 8.60 1.91
C ASP A 13 -11.26 8.09 0.83
N PRO A 14 -11.17 8.75 -0.34
CA PRO A 14 -10.30 8.32 -1.42
C PRO A 14 -8.81 8.23 -1.06
N GLU A 15 -8.31 9.16 -0.25
CA GLU A 15 -6.90 9.16 0.17
C GLU A 15 -6.61 7.96 1.07
N LEU A 16 -7.48 7.71 2.05
CA LEU A 16 -7.38 6.54 2.92
C LEU A 16 -7.50 5.23 2.13
N ALA A 17 -8.38 5.18 1.12
CA ALA A 17 -8.51 4.02 0.25
C ALA A 17 -7.24 3.78 -0.60
N LEU A 18 -6.54 4.83 -1.03
CA LEU A 18 -5.26 4.71 -1.73
C LEU A 18 -4.17 4.18 -0.81
N LEU A 19 -4.09 4.68 0.43
CA LEU A 19 -3.11 4.21 1.42
C LEU A 19 -3.36 2.74 1.80
N ASP A 20 -4.62 2.35 1.97
CA ASP A 20 -4.99 0.96 2.22
C ASP A 20 -4.65 0.06 1.01
N THR A 21 -4.89 0.55 -0.21
CA THR A 21 -4.49 -0.14 -1.43
C THR A 21 -2.97 -0.26 -1.57
N LEU A 22 -2.22 0.75 -1.13
CA LEU A 22 -0.76 0.68 -1.09
C LEU A 22 -0.29 -0.43 -0.15
N LEU A 23 -0.86 -0.53 1.05
CA LEU A 23 -0.57 -1.62 1.99
C LEU A 23 -0.87 -2.99 1.36
N LEU A 24 -2.00 -3.12 0.65
CA LEU A 24 -2.31 -4.35 -0.07
C LEU A 24 -1.23 -4.69 -1.09
N LEU A 25 -0.78 -3.72 -1.89
CA LEU A 25 0.29 -3.94 -2.86
C LEU A 25 1.61 -4.31 -2.17
N MET A 26 1.99 -3.63 -1.10
CA MET A 26 3.19 -3.97 -0.32
C MET A 26 3.12 -5.40 0.27
N SER A 27 1.93 -5.89 0.62
CA SER A 27 1.75 -7.25 1.17
C SER A 27 1.91 -8.37 0.14
N LEU A 28 1.74 -8.07 -1.15
CA LEU A 28 1.71 -9.06 -2.23
C LEU A 28 2.87 -8.93 -3.22
N ASN A 29 3.34 -7.71 -3.46
CA ASN A 29 4.30 -7.40 -4.50
C ASN A 29 5.72 -7.83 -4.07
N GLY A 30 6.44 -8.47 -4.99
CA GLY A 30 7.87 -8.73 -4.85
C GLY A 30 8.68 -7.48 -5.17
N ASP A 31 8.57 -6.44 -4.34
CA ASP A 31 9.16 -5.13 -4.60
C ASP A 31 10.69 -5.22 -4.69
N THR A 32 11.23 -4.98 -5.88
CA THR A 32 12.67 -5.11 -6.17
C THR A 32 13.50 -4.01 -5.50
N ASN A 33 12.91 -2.84 -5.22
CA ASN A 33 13.59 -1.79 -4.45
C ASN A 33 13.80 -2.23 -3.00
N VAL A 34 12.85 -2.96 -2.45
CA VAL A 34 12.95 -3.54 -1.10
C VAL A 34 13.92 -4.71 -1.10
N ALA A 35 13.79 -5.63 -2.07
CA ALA A 35 14.67 -6.79 -2.18
C ALA A 35 16.14 -6.41 -2.41
N SER A 36 16.42 -5.34 -3.16
CA SER A 36 17.80 -4.87 -3.40
C SER A 36 18.46 -4.26 -2.16
N ARG A 37 17.67 -3.64 -1.25
CA ARG A 37 18.18 -3.01 -0.03
C ARG A 37 18.21 -3.95 1.17
N GLY A 38 17.12 -4.71 1.36
CA GLY A 38 16.90 -5.56 2.52
C GLY A 38 16.98 -7.06 2.25
N GLY A 39 17.27 -7.47 1.01
CA GLY A 39 17.25 -8.87 0.62
C GLY A 39 15.85 -9.49 0.71
N VAL A 40 15.81 -10.83 0.64
CA VAL A 40 14.57 -11.61 0.76
C VAL A 40 13.92 -11.42 2.13
N ASP A 41 14.72 -11.26 3.19
CA ASP A 41 14.20 -11.10 4.55
C ASP A 41 13.56 -9.72 4.76
N GLY A 42 14.14 -8.65 4.20
CA GLY A 42 13.53 -7.32 4.22
C GLY A 42 12.22 -7.28 3.43
N LEU A 43 12.17 -7.94 2.27
CA LEU A 43 10.94 -8.09 1.49
C LEU A 43 9.86 -8.86 2.25
N ARG A 44 10.24 -10.00 2.85
CA ARG A 44 9.30 -10.82 3.64
C ARG A 44 8.78 -10.05 4.86
N TRP A 45 9.66 -9.31 5.54
CA TRP A 45 9.27 -8.49 6.68
C TRP A 45 8.26 -7.41 6.26
N LEU A 46 8.53 -6.69 5.16
CA LEU A 46 7.61 -5.67 4.65
C LEU A 46 6.23 -6.28 4.35
N GLN A 47 6.21 -7.39 3.63
CA GLN A 47 4.98 -8.08 3.25
C GLN A 47 4.18 -8.51 4.49
N GLN A 48 4.86 -9.05 5.50
CA GLN A 48 4.23 -9.47 6.76
C GLN A 48 3.67 -8.28 7.56
N GLN A 49 4.41 -7.17 7.66
CA GLN A 49 3.92 -6.00 8.38
C GLN A 49 2.73 -5.35 7.67
N ALA A 50 2.77 -5.24 6.34
CA ALA A 50 1.66 -4.72 5.56
C ALA A 50 0.41 -5.61 5.69
N ALA A 51 0.58 -6.94 5.59
CA ALA A 51 -0.51 -7.89 5.80
C ALA A 51 -1.09 -7.82 7.22
N PHE A 52 -0.23 -7.63 8.23
CA PHE A 52 -0.66 -7.46 9.61
C PHE A 52 -1.54 -6.22 9.79
N LEU A 53 -1.15 -5.07 9.23
CA LEU A 53 -1.96 -3.84 9.28
C LEU A 53 -3.32 -4.03 8.60
N LEU A 54 -3.37 -4.70 7.45
CA LEU A 54 -4.62 -5.02 6.76
C LEU A 54 -5.52 -5.93 7.62
N HIS A 55 -4.94 -6.93 8.29
CA HIS A 55 -5.69 -7.81 9.20
C HIS A 55 -6.22 -7.09 10.45
N GLN A 56 -5.57 -6.00 10.89
CA GLN A 56 -6.09 -5.14 11.97
C GLN A 56 -7.25 -4.23 11.53
N GLY A 57 -7.64 -4.29 10.25
CA GLY A 57 -8.73 -3.52 9.67
C GLY A 57 -8.29 -2.49 8.64
N GLY A 58 -6.99 -2.37 8.37
CA GLY A 58 -6.45 -1.46 7.37
C GLY A 58 -6.57 0.01 7.77
N ILE A 59 -6.47 0.91 6.79
CA ILE A 59 -6.62 2.36 6.97
C ILE A 59 -8.07 2.74 6.68
N ARG A 60 -8.80 3.12 7.74
CA ARG A 60 -10.24 3.35 7.65
C ARG A 60 -10.66 4.77 7.95
N THR A 61 -9.96 5.35 8.91
CA THR A 61 -10.18 6.68 9.46
C THR A 61 -8.84 7.39 9.59
N PRO A 62 -8.83 8.73 9.71
CA PRO A 62 -7.58 9.47 9.94
C PRO A 62 -6.81 8.99 11.19
N ASP A 63 -7.50 8.50 12.21
CA ASP A 63 -6.87 7.99 13.43
C ASP A 63 -6.00 6.74 13.17
N ASP A 64 -6.31 5.95 12.14
CA ASP A 64 -5.54 4.76 11.76
C ASP A 64 -4.17 5.13 11.15
N LEU A 65 -3.97 6.38 10.73
CA LEU A 65 -2.70 6.85 10.14
C LEU A 65 -1.52 6.73 11.10
N VAL A 66 -1.77 6.69 12.42
CA VAL A 66 -0.72 6.46 13.42
C VAL A 66 -0.03 5.12 13.21
N TYR A 67 -0.77 4.07 12.81
CA TYR A 67 -0.20 2.74 12.56
C TYR A 67 0.61 2.73 11.27
N LEU A 68 0.12 3.41 10.23
CA LEU A 68 0.84 3.55 8.97
C LEU A 68 2.14 4.32 9.17
N HIS A 69 2.10 5.42 9.94
CA HIS A 69 3.30 6.22 10.20
C HIS A 69 4.33 5.44 11.02
N ARG A 70 3.90 4.64 12.00
CA ARG A 70 4.78 3.74 12.73
C ARG A 70 5.43 2.70 11.80
N PHE A 71 4.67 2.12 10.89
CA PHE A 71 5.20 1.18 9.90
C PHE A 71 6.20 1.85 8.95
N ASP A 72 5.90 3.06 8.48
CA ASP A 72 6.81 3.86 7.66
C ASP A 72 8.14 4.15 8.38
N GLN A 73 8.09 4.53 9.66
CA GLN A 73 9.31 4.69 10.48
C GLN A 73 10.13 3.39 10.57
N GLN A 74 9.47 2.25 10.76
CA GLN A 74 10.15 0.95 10.78
C GLN A 74 10.79 0.58 9.44
N CYS A 75 10.18 0.98 8.32
CA CYS A 75 10.75 0.85 6.98
C CYS A 75 12.02 1.71 6.85
N ILE A 76 11.96 2.98 7.29
CA ILE A 76 13.11 3.90 7.29
C ILE A 76 14.26 3.34 8.12
N GLU A 77 14.01 2.89 9.34
CA GLU A 77 15.02 2.28 10.22
C GLU A 77 15.71 1.07 9.58
N ARG A 78 14.98 0.31 8.76
CA ARG A 78 15.48 -0.88 8.05
C ARG A 78 16.03 -0.56 6.66
N ASN A 79 16.04 0.71 6.25
CA ASN A 79 16.38 1.15 4.90
C ASN A 79 15.58 0.42 3.80
N LEU A 80 14.29 0.18 4.06
CA LEU A 80 13.37 -0.45 3.11
C LEU A 80 12.53 0.64 2.45
N SER A 81 12.62 0.74 1.12
CA SER A 81 11.82 1.67 0.34
C SER A 81 10.92 0.89 -0.62
N PRO A 82 9.61 0.83 -0.38
CA PRO A 82 8.64 0.12 -1.21
C PRO A 82 8.24 0.91 -2.46
N GLY A 83 9.25 1.40 -3.19
CA GLY A 83 9.05 2.23 -4.39
C GLY A 83 8.34 1.50 -5.52
N GLY A 84 8.62 0.20 -5.73
CA GLY A 84 7.97 -0.55 -6.80
C GLY A 84 6.47 -0.73 -6.54
N SER A 85 6.07 -0.84 -5.27
CA SER A 85 4.67 -0.91 -4.86
C SER A 85 3.96 0.44 -5.02
N ALA A 86 4.66 1.55 -4.75
CA ALA A 86 4.15 2.90 -5.01
C ALA A 86 3.99 3.18 -6.50
N ASP A 87 4.95 2.77 -7.33
CA ASP A 87 4.89 2.89 -8.79
C ASP A 87 3.71 2.07 -9.36
N LEU A 88 3.50 0.86 -8.84
CA LEU A 88 2.36 0.03 -9.22
C LEU A 88 1.02 0.67 -8.83
N LEU A 89 0.94 1.30 -7.66
CA LEU A 89 -0.24 2.06 -7.22
C LEU A 89 -0.55 3.19 -8.21
N ILE A 90 0.42 4.06 -8.49
CA ILE A 90 0.18 5.25 -9.33
C ILE A 90 -0.17 4.85 -10.77
N VAL A 91 0.52 3.87 -11.35
CA VAL A 91 0.22 3.38 -12.70
C VAL A 91 -1.18 2.78 -12.76
N THR A 92 -1.54 1.91 -11.82
CA THR A 92 -2.84 1.25 -11.84
C THR A 92 -3.97 2.23 -11.54
N TRP A 93 -3.75 3.22 -10.68
CA TRP A 93 -4.70 4.29 -10.41
C TRP A 93 -4.89 5.17 -11.65
N PHE A 94 -3.81 5.62 -12.28
CA PHE A 94 -3.85 6.43 -13.50
C PHE A 94 -4.59 5.72 -14.64
N LEU A 95 -4.26 4.44 -14.89
CA LEU A 95 -4.96 3.63 -15.88
C LEU A 95 -6.46 3.49 -15.56
N ALA A 96 -6.82 3.37 -14.29
CA ALA A 96 -8.22 3.31 -13.89
C ALA A 96 -8.98 4.63 -14.09
N GLN A 97 -8.30 5.78 -14.00
CA GLN A 97 -8.90 7.10 -14.28
C GLN A 97 -9.13 7.30 -15.78
N ILE A 98 -8.14 7.00 -16.63
CA ILE A 98 -8.31 7.18 -18.08
C ILE A 98 -9.40 6.27 -18.67
N SER A 99 -9.57 5.06 -18.13
CA SER A 99 -10.65 4.16 -18.57
C SER A 99 -12.04 4.65 -18.15
N GLN A 100 -12.14 5.53 -17.16
CA GLN A 100 -13.42 6.14 -16.75
C GLN A 100 -13.77 7.38 -17.59
N VAL A 101 -12.80 8.03 -18.23
CA VAL A 101 -13.01 9.23 -19.07
C VAL A 101 -13.50 8.88 -20.48
N ASN A 102 -13.34 7.63 -20.92
CA ASN A 102 -13.75 7.16 -22.25
C ASN A 102 -15.17 6.53 -22.29
N HIS A 103 -16.01 6.84 -21.31
CA HIS A 103 -17.44 6.50 -21.26
C HIS A 103 -18.26 7.74 -20.89
#